data_AF-A0A0H5NY78-F1
#
_entry.id   AF-A0A0H5NY78-F1
#
_cell.length_a   1.000
_cell.length_b   1.000
_cell.length_c   1.000
_cell.angle_alpha   90.00
_cell.angle_beta   90.00
_cell.angle_gamma   90.00
#
_symmetry.space_group_name_H-M   'P 1'
#
loop_
_entity.id
_entity.type
_entity.pdbx_description
1 polymer ?
#
loop_
_entity_poly.entity_id
_entity_poly.type
_entity_poly.pdbx_seq_one_letter_code
_entity_poly.pdbx_strand_id
1 'polypeptide(L)'
;MALLTNPVATAGLVTREVRTGSRAGVPTRIAVARRSYPTEQADLWDALTNAERLPRWFLPITGELGIGGRYQLEGNAGGIVEECDEPRQFAVTWEMGPQVSWLRVTLTPGDDGTVLELEHEAPVDPQMWEQFGPGAVGVGWDLALMGLDEHVRTGEPVDTDAALTLHTTPDGITFIRTAAESWADAAIADGDDPTTAHTAAEQTIVFYTTEPEEGAES
;
A
#
# COMPACT_ATOMS: atom_id res chain seq x y z
N MET A 1 22.88 -4.57 0.99
CA MET A 1 22.33 -5.94 0.85
C MET A 1 21.22 -5.88 -0.19
N ALA A 2 21.02 -6.91 -1.00
CA ALA A 2 19.86 -6.93 -1.91
C ALA A 2 18.57 -6.94 -1.09
N LEU A 3 17.67 -5.98 -1.33
CA LEU A 3 16.38 -5.86 -0.64
C LEU A 3 15.47 -7.07 -0.87
N LEU A 4 15.66 -7.80 -1.98
CA LEU A 4 14.87 -8.96 -2.36
C LEU A 4 15.80 -10.12 -2.72
N THR A 5 15.65 -11.25 -2.03
CA THR A 5 16.35 -12.51 -2.41
C THR A 5 15.45 -13.41 -3.26
N ASN A 6 14.13 -13.22 -3.20
CA ASN A 6 13.15 -13.90 -4.05
C ASN A 6 11.92 -12.98 -4.26
N PRO A 7 11.96 -12.10 -5.28
CA PRO A 7 10.94 -11.06 -5.46
C PRO A 7 9.52 -11.61 -5.67
N VAL A 8 9.38 -12.73 -6.38
CA VAL A 8 8.08 -13.39 -6.61
C VAL A 8 7.50 -13.92 -5.30
N ALA A 9 8.32 -14.64 -4.51
CA ALA A 9 7.86 -15.15 -3.23
C ALA A 9 7.50 -14.01 -2.28
N THR A 10 8.29 -12.93 -2.24
CA THR A 10 8.00 -11.76 -1.41
C THR A 10 6.70 -11.07 -1.82
N ALA A 11 6.45 -10.88 -3.12
CA ALA A 11 5.17 -10.33 -3.61
C ALA A 11 3.97 -11.25 -3.29
N GLY A 12 4.20 -12.57 -3.29
CA GLY A 12 3.21 -13.58 -2.93
C GLY A 12 2.90 -13.69 -1.43
N LEU A 13 3.65 -13.00 -0.55
CA LEU A 13 3.30 -12.93 0.88
C LEU A 13 2.08 -12.04 1.15
N VAL A 14 1.70 -11.20 0.17
CA VAL A 14 0.50 -10.35 0.27
C VAL A 14 -0.66 -11.05 -0.44
N THR A 15 -1.72 -11.33 0.31
CA THR A 15 -3.01 -11.73 -0.27
C THR A 15 -3.79 -10.48 -0.64
N ARG A 16 -4.34 -10.44 -1.85
CA ARG A 16 -5.02 -9.28 -2.42
C ARG A 16 -6.48 -9.59 -2.70
N GLU A 17 -7.34 -8.62 -2.45
CA GLU A 17 -8.76 -8.67 -2.77
C GLU A 17 -9.20 -7.27 -3.22
N VAL A 18 -10.05 -7.22 -4.24
CA VAL A 18 -10.76 -6.00 -4.61
C VAL A 18 -12.22 -6.18 -4.22
N ARG A 19 -12.83 -5.14 -3.67
CA ARG A 19 -14.28 -5.12 -3.41
C ARG A 19 -14.91 -3.89 -4.05
N THR A 20 -16.08 -4.07 -4.64
CA THR A 20 -16.95 -2.96 -5.03
C THR A 20 -17.74 -2.46 -3.83
N GLY A 21 -17.73 -1.14 -3.60
CA GLY A 21 -18.39 -0.48 -2.50
C GLY A 21 -19.20 0.75 -2.92
N SER A 22 -19.78 1.41 -1.92
CA SER A 22 -20.34 2.75 -2.11
C SER A 22 -20.31 3.53 -0.80
N ARG A 23 -19.99 4.82 -0.88
CA ARG A 23 -19.98 5.73 0.28
C ARG A 23 -20.83 6.95 -0.04
N ALA A 24 -21.84 7.20 0.80
CA ALA A 24 -22.83 8.27 0.59
C ALA A 24 -23.47 8.27 -0.82
N GLY A 25 -23.68 7.09 -1.41
CA GLY A 25 -24.26 6.91 -2.74
C GLY A 25 -23.27 7.11 -3.91
N VAL A 26 -22.00 7.39 -3.63
CA VAL A 26 -20.92 7.44 -4.62
C VAL A 26 -20.28 6.05 -4.72
N PRO A 27 -20.14 5.46 -5.92
CA PRO A 27 -19.42 4.19 -6.10
C PRO A 27 -17.96 4.28 -5.66
N THR A 28 -17.49 3.27 -4.95
CA THR A 28 -16.11 3.13 -4.48
C THR A 28 -15.53 1.77 -4.88
N ARG A 29 -14.20 1.68 -4.91
CA ARG A 29 -13.47 0.42 -4.93
C ARG A 29 -12.59 0.35 -3.69
N ILE A 30 -12.46 -0.85 -3.14
CA ILE A 30 -11.68 -1.13 -1.95
C ILE A 30 -10.57 -2.09 -2.35
N ALA A 31 -9.33 -1.60 -2.30
CA ALA A 31 -8.15 -2.44 -2.43
C ALA A 31 -7.81 -3.00 -1.04
N VAL A 32 -7.82 -4.32 -0.90
CA VAL A 32 -7.54 -5.01 0.36
C VAL A 32 -6.24 -5.79 0.24
N ALA A 33 -5.27 -5.47 1.08
CA ALA A 33 -3.98 -6.15 1.17
C ALA A 33 -3.83 -6.80 2.55
N ARG A 34 -3.55 -8.10 2.58
CA ARG A 34 -3.34 -8.86 3.82
C ARG A 34 -1.97 -9.51 3.86
N ARG A 35 -1.28 -9.40 4.98
CA ARG A 35 0.03 -10.04 5.19
C ARG A 35 0.24 -10.39 6.66
N SER A 36 0.86 -11.55 6.89
CA SER A 36 1.31 -11.96 8.23
C SER A 36 2.73 -11.44 8.49
N TYR A 37 2.95 -10.92 9.70
CA TYR A 37 4.24 -10.46 10.19
C TYR A 37 4.66 -11.27 11.41
N PRO A 38 5.93 -11.70 11.52
CA PRO A 38 6.42 -12.55 12.61
C PRO A 38 6.72 -11.72 13.87
N THR A 39 5.75 -10.93 14.33
CA THR A 39 5.83 -10.11 15.54
C THR A 39 4.47 -10.05 16.26
N GLU A 40 4.51 -9.65 17.53
CA GLU A 40 3.32 -9.49 18.37
C GLU A 40 2.46 -8.31 17.92
N GLN A 41 1.16 -8.37 18.18
CA GLN A 41 0.21 -7.34 17.75
C GLN A 41 0.57 -5.95 18.27
N ALA A 42 1.02 -5.86 19.53
CA ALA A 42 1.43 -4.59 20.13
C ALA A 42 2.69 -4.00 19.47
N ASP A 43 3.63 -4.84 19.06
CA ASP A 43 4.84 -4.39 18.35
C ASP A 43 4.52 -3.92 16.94
N LEU A 44 3.67 -4.66 16.21
CA LEU A 44 3.21 -4.25 14.88
C LEU A 44 2.40 -2.96 14.94
N TRP A 45 1.56 -2.81 15.96
CA TRP A 45 0.82 -1.57 16.22
C TRP A 45 1.78 -0.38 16.39
N ASP A 46 2.77 -0.51 17.28
CA ASP A 46 3.78 0.52 17.49
C ASP A 46 4.53 0.88 16.19
N ALA A 47 4.88 -0.11 15.35
CA ALA A 47 5.49 0.14 14.05
C ALA A 47 4.62 0.98 13.08
N LEU A 48 3.29 0.91 13.21
CA LEU A 48 2.34 1.59 12.34
C LEU A 48 1.93 2.98 12.88
N THR A 49 1.90 3.17 14.19
CA THR A 49 1.29 4.36 14.80
C THR A 49 2.28 5.28 15.52
N ASN A 50 3.49 4.81 15.83
CA ASN A 50 4.50 5.62 16.51
C ASN A 50 5.25 6.53 15.54
N ALA A 51 5.17 7.85 15.73
CA ALA A 51 5.82 8.86 14.89
C ALA A 51 7.35 8.73 14.83
N GLU A 52 8.01 8.08 15.79
CA GLU A 52 9.45 7.84 15.79
C GLU A 52 9.85 6.53 15.09
N ARG A 53 8.90 5.61 14.94
CA ARG A 53 9.13 4.28 14.36
C ARG A 53 8.61 4.15 12.93
N LEU A 54 7.45 4.73 12.63
CA LEU A 54 6.87 4.75 11.28
C LEU A 54 7.86 5.24 10.20
N PRO A 55 8.65 6.32 10.42
CA PRO A 55 9.59 6.80 9.40
C PRO A 55 10.77 5.86 9.13
N ARG A 56 10.94 4.78 9.90
CA ARG A 56 12.02 3.80 9.69
C ARG A 56 11.75 2.87 8.52
N TRP A 57 10.49 2.76 8.07
CA TRP A 57 10.11 1.87 6.97
C TRP A 57 9.12 2.51 6.00
N PHE A 58 8.50 3.62 6.39
CA PHE A 58 7.58 4.41 5.58
C PHE A 58 8.05 5.86 5.50
N LEU A 59 7.13 6.82 5.43
CA LEU A 59 7.43 8.25 5.31
C LEU A 59 7.45 8.94 6.68
N PRO A 60 8.23 10.04 6.83
CA PRO A 60 8.11 10.93 7.97
C PRO A 60 6.67 11.42 8.14
N ILE A 61 6.19 11.44 9.39
CA ILE A 61 4.84 11.85 9.74
C ILE A 61 4.87 13.00 10.74
N THR A 62 3.96 13.96 10.56
CA THR A 62 3.78 15.10 11.47
C THR A 62 2.29 15.31 11.78
N GLY A 63 1.99 16.10 12.81
CA GLY A 63 0.62 16.46 13.20
C GLY A 63 0.14 15.77 14.48
N GLU A 64 -1.17 15.64 14.62
CA GLU A 64 -1.84 15.05 15.78
C GLU A 64 -2.36 13.66 15.41
N LEU A 65 -1.78 12.60 16.01
CA LEU A 65 -2.10 11.21 15.67
C LEU A 65 -3.22 10.58 16.53
N GLY A 66 -3.89 11.39 17.34
CA GLY A 66 -5.08 10.98 18.09
C GLY A 66 -6.37 11.18 17.29
N ILE A 67 -7.48 10.57 17.73
CA ILE A 67 -8.80 10.70 17.08
C ILE A 67 -9.18 12.18 16.91
N GLY A 68 -9.60 12.55 15.70
CA GLY A 68 -9.92 13.91 15.28
C GLY A 68 -8.71 14.78 14.92
N GLY A 69 -7.50 14.29 15.20
CA GLY A 69 -6.25 14.96 14.87
C GLY A 69 -5.95 14.88 13.38
N ARG A 70 -5.25 15.92 12.88
CA ARG A 70 -4.79 16.00 11.49
C ARG A 70 -3.33 15.58 11.41
N TYR A 71 -3.03 14.67 10.48
CA TYR A 71 -1.67 14.20 10.21
C TYR A 71 -1.24 14.55 8.78
N GLN A 72 0.07 14.52 8.55
CA GLN A 72 0.69 14.71 7.25
C GLN A 72 1.91 13.80 7.08
N LEU A 73 1.94 13.01 6.01
CA LEU A 73 3.13 12.31 5.54
C LEU A 73 3.93 13.23 4.62
N GLU A 74 5.23 13.36 4.84
CA GLU A 74 6.08 14.28 4.09
C GLU A 74 6.10 13.92 2.59
N GLY A 75 5.83 14.92 1.74
CA GLY A 75 5.79 14.74 0.28
C GLY A 75 4.64 13.87 -0.25
N ASN A 76 3.68 13.50 0.60
CA ASN A 76 2.60 12.57 0.25
C ASN A 76 1.25 13.03 0.86
N ALA A 77 0.35 12.11 1.17
CA ALA A 77 -0.97 12.40 1.69
C ALA A 77 -0.96 12.85 3.15
N GLY A 78 -1.95 13.69 3.49
CA GLY A 78 -2.35 13.95 4.87
C GLY A 78 -3.70 13.33 5.15
N GLY A 79 -4.29 13.66 6.30
CA GLY A 79 -5.64 13.21 6.62
C GLY A 79 -6.06 13.49 8.05
N ILE A 80 -7.21 12.94 8.42
CA ILE A 80 -7.79 12.97 9.76
C ILE A 80 -7.84 11.55 10.31
N VAL A 81 -7.48 11.41 11.59
CA VAL A 81 -7.71 10.15 12.31
C VAL A 81 -9.19 10.04 12.68
N GLU A 82 -9.91 9.13 12.05
CA GLU A 82 -11.35 8.94 12.25
C GLU A 82 -11.64 7.99 13.43
N GLU A 83 -10.90 6.88 13.50
CA GLU A 83 -11.09 5.83 14.50
C GLU A 83 -9.72 5.35 15.02
N CYS A 84 -9.66 5.03 16.31
CA CYS A 84 -8.48 4.39 16.91
C CYS A 84 -8.95 3.48 18.06
N ASP A 85 -8.62 2.19 17.94
CA ASP A 85 -8.97 1.12 18.87
C ASP A 85 -7.73 0.25 19.06
N GLU A 86 -6.77 0.79 19.82
CA GLU A 86 -5.47 0.18 20.07
C GLU A 86 -5.59 -1.16 20.82
N PRO A 87 -4.82 -2.21 20.44
CA PRO A 87 -3.90 -2.31 19.30
C PRO A 87 -4.54 -3.01 18.08
N ARG A 88 -5.86 -2.93 17.94
CA ARG A 88 -6.64 -3.77 17.01
C ARG A 88 -6.89 -3.10 15.67
N GLN A 89 -7.27 -1.82 15.65
CA GLN A 89 -7.56 -1.14 14.39
C GLN A 89 -7.45 0.38 14.48
N PHE A 90 -7.21 1.01 13.34
CA PHE A 90 -7.42 2.46 13.15
C PHE A 90 -8.01 2.72 11.77
N ALA A 91 -8.70 3.85 11.63
CA ALA A 91 -9.19 4.35 10.35
C ALA A 91 -8.83 5.83 10.19
N VAL A 92 -8.43 6.19 8.98
CA VAL A 92 -8.01 7.54 8.63
C VAL A 92 -8.55 7.96 7.26
N THR A 93 -8.78 9.25 7.06
CA THR A 93 -8.89 9.78 5.70
C THR A 93 -7.50 9.82 5.06
N TRP A 94 -7.44 9.69 3.74
CA TRP A 94 -6.22 9.82 2.95
C TRP A 94 -6.45 10.91 1.90
N GLU A 95 -5.86 12.08 2.14
CA GLU A 95 -6.08 13.31 1.40
C GLU A 95 -4.84 13.62 0.56
N MET A 96 -4.94 13.47 -0.76
CA MET A 96 -3.87 13.75 -1.71
C MET A 96 -4.35 14.75 -2.76
N GLY A 97 -3.90 16.00 -2.64
CA GLY A 97 -4.44 17.09 -3.47
C GLY A 97 -5.95 17.25 -3.26
N PRO A 98 -6.78 17.27 -4.31
CA PRO A 98 -8.24 17.36 -4.18
C PRO A 98 -8.91 16.01 -3.88
N GLN A 99 -8.16 14.89 -3.92
CA GLN A 99 -8.71 13.55 -3.77
C GLN A 99 -8.76 13.15 -2.30
N VAL A 100 -9.89 12.59 -1.88
CA VAL A 100 -10.07 12.02 -0.54
C VAL A 100 -10.46 10.55 -0.70
N SER A 101 -9.70 9.68 -0.07
CA SER A 101 -9.97 8.27 0.11
C SER A 101 -9.89 7.91 1.60
N TRP A 102 -10.07 6.63 1.92
CA TRP A 102 -10.13 6.16 3.31
C TRP A 102 -9.31 4.90 3.49
N LEU A 103 -8.54 4.88 4.58
CA LEU A 103 -7.80 3.73 5.02
C LEU A 103 -8.40 3.15 6.28
N ARG A 104 -8.49 1.83 6.35
CA ARG A 104 -8.64 1.08 7.59
C ARG A 104 -7.52 0.05 7.68
N VAL A 105 -6.88 -0.01 8.83
CA VAL A 105 -5.91 -1.07 9.15
C VAL A 105 -6.44 -1.86 10.33
N THR A 106 -6.49 -3.17 10.17
CA THR A 106 -6.89 -4.12 11.22
C THR A 106 -5.75 -5.09 11.49
N LEU A 107 -5.42 -5.28 12.77
CA LEU A 107 -4.43 -6.24 13.23
C LEU A 107 -5.11 -7.38 13.96
N THR A 108 -4.86 -8.61 13.52
CA THR A 108 -5.42 -9.83 14.13
C THR A 108 -4.28 -10.73 14.59
N PRO A 109 -4.19 -11.10 15.88
CA PRO A 109 -3.23 -12.09 16.34
C PRO A 109 -3.47 -13.44 15.66
N GLY A 110 -2.39 -14.09 15.21
CA GLY A 110 -2.38 -15.44 14.66
C GLY A 110 -1.34 -16.31 15.36
N ASP A 111 -1.26 -17.58 14.96
CA ASP A 111 -0.39 -18.55 15.62
C ASP A 111 1.11 -18.23 15.45
N ASP A 112 1.50 -17.70 14.28
CA ASP A 112 2.90 -17.41 13.92
C ASP A 112 3.21 -15.89 13.87
N GLY A 113 2.39 -15.06 14.52
CA GLY A 113 2.57 -13.60 14.57
C GLY A 113 1.27 -12.83 14.44
N THR A 114 1.27 -11.74 13.69
CA THR A 114 0.10 -10.86 13.53
C THR A 114 -0.25 -10.68 12.06
N VAL A 115 -1.52 -10.86 11.72
CA VAL A 115 -2.06 -10.56 10.39
C VAL A 115 -2.45 -9.09 10.35
N LEU A 116 -1.86 -8.35 9.42
CA LEU A 116 -2.28 -7.01 9.03
C LEU A 116 -3.21 -7.11 7.84
N GLU A 117 -4.37 -6.46 7.94
CA GLU A 117 -5.28 -6.20 6.83
C GLU A 117 -5.37 -4.69 6.62
N LEU A 118 -4.98 -4.23 5.43
CA LEU A 118 -5.13 -2.84 4.99
C LEU A 118 -6.24 -2.78 3.94
N GLU A 119 -7.22 -1.95 4.18
CA GLU A 119 -8.29 -1.61 3.25
C GLU A 119 -8.11 -0.16 2.80
N HIS A 120 -7.97 0.07 1.50
CA HIS A 120 -7.97 1.40 0.91
C HIS A 120 -9.21 1.57 0.03
N GLU A 121 -10.20 2.30 0.54
CA GLU A 121 -11.42 2.64 -0.18
C GLU A 121 -11.27 4.00 -0.86
N ALA A 122 -11.50 4.07 -2.17
CA ALA A 122 -11.48 5.32 -2.92
C ALA A 122 -12.70 5.47 -3.83
N PRO A 123 -13.19 6.70 -4.08
CA PRO A 123 -14.12 6.96 -5.16
C PRO A 123 -13.56 6.48 -6.50
N VAL A 124 -14.40 5.88 -7.34
CA VAL A 124 -13.97 5.42 -8.66
C VAL A 124 -13.93 6.58 -9.64
N ASP A 125 -12.74 6.98 -10.07
CA ASP A 125 -12.56 7.68 -11.34
C ASP A 125 -12.53 6.63 -12.46
N PRO A 126 -13.51 6.59 -13.37
CA PRO A 126 -13.56 5.54 -14.40
C PRO A 126 -12.35 5.52 -15.33
N GLN A 127 -11.78 6.69 -15.63
CA GLN A 127 -10.60 6.78 -16.49
C GLN A 127 -9.36 6.26 -15.79
N MET A 128 -9.18 6.61 -14.51
CA MET A 128 -8.08 6.08 -13.70
C MET A 128 -8.22 4.57 -13.48
N TRP A 129 -9.43 4.07 -13.25
CA TRP A 129 -9.70 2.64 -13.08
C TRP A 129 -9.46 1.85 -14.37
N GLU A 130 -9.88 2.38 -15.52
CA GLU A 130 -9.60 1.74 -16.81
C GLU A 130 -8.08 1.71 -17.11
N GLN A 131 -7.35 2.76 -16.74
CA GLN A 131 -5.92 2.88 -17.04
C GLN A 131 -5.02 2.09 -16.09
N PHE A 132 -5.34 2.04 -14.80
CA PHE A 132 -4.43 1.48 -13.79
C PHE A 132 -5.10 0.45 -12.88
N GLY A 133 -6.44 0.38 -12.90
CA GLY A 133 -7.22 -0.54 -12.07
C GLY A 133 -6.84 -0.43 -10.59
N PRO A 134 -6.83 -1.55 -9.85
CA PRO A 134 -6.34 -1.56 -8.46
C PRO A 134 -4.84 -1.26 -8.33
N GLY A 135 -4.07 -1.36 -9.43
CA GLY A 135 -2.63 -1.07 -9.46
C GLY A 135 -2.29 0.38 -9.11
N ALA A 136 -3.21 1.32 -9.33
CA ALA A 136 -3.06 2.74 -8.99
C ALA A 136 -2.69 2.99 -7.52
N VAL A 137 -3.16 2.13 -6.61
CA VAL A 137 -2.87 2.22 -5.17
C VAL A 137 -2.23 0.95 -4.62
N GLY A 138 -2.61 -0.22 -5.15
CA GLY A 138 -2.24 -1.52 -4.60
C GLY A 138 -0.74 -1.82 -4.65
N VAL A 139 -0.06 -1.50 -5.76
CA VAL A 139 1.38 -1.76 -5.90
C VAL A 139 2.21 -0.90 -4.95
N GLY A 140 1.78 0.35 -4.72
CA GLY A 140 2.41 1.21 -3.70
C GLY A 140 2.31 0.62 -2.30
N TRP A 141 1.15 0.06 -1.94
CA TRP A 141 0.98 -0.65 -0.66
C TRP A 141 1.83 -1.91 -0.57
N ASP A 142 1.96 -2.68 -1.65
CA ASP A 142 2.84 -3.85 -1.68
C ASP A 142 4.29 -3.49 -1.37
N LEU A 143 4.80 -2.41 -1.96
CA LEU A 143 6.15 -1.91 -1.69
C LEU A 143 6.30 -1.44 -0.23
N ALA A 144 5.30 -0.72 0.30
CA ALA A 144 5.30 -0.28 1.70
C ALA A 144 5.26 -1.46 2.68
N LEU A 145 4.40 -2.45 2.44
CA LEU A 145 4.27 -3.65 3.26
C LEU A 145 5.51 -4.54 3.20
N MET A 146 6.25 -4.52 2.09
CA MET A 146 7.58 -5.12 1.98
C MET A 146 8.61 -4.39 2.85
N GLY A 147 8.62 -3.06 2.85
CA GLY A 147 9.48 -2.26 3.74
C GLY A 147 9.19 -2.52 5.22
N LEU A 148 7.91 -2.61 5.60
CA LEU A 148 7.50 -2.96 6.96
C LEU A 148 8.05 -4.32 7.41
N ASP A 149 8.04 -5.32 6.53
CA ASP A 149 8.55 -6.65 6.86
C ASP A 149 10.06 -6.64 7.11
N GLU A 150 10.82 -5.94 6.27
CA GLU A 150 12.25 -5.79 6.46
C GLU A 150 12.55 -5.11 7.80
N HIS A 151 11.81 -4.06 8.15
CA HIS A 151 11.96 -3.37 9.42
C HIS A 151 11.58 -4.26 10.61
N VAL A 152 10.46 -4.98 10.56
CA VAL A 152 10.03 -5.89 11.62
C VAL A 152 11.04 -7.02 11.84
N ARG A 153 11.57 -7.59 10.76
CA ARG A 153 12.51 -8.72 10.82
C ARG A 153 13.89 -8.32 11.33
N THR A 154 14.35 -7.11 11.01
CA THR A 154 15.72 -6.66 11.34
C THR A 154 15.77 -5.75 12.56
N GLY A 155 14.69 -5.04 12.87
CA GLY A 155 14.66 -3.94 13.84
C GLY A 155 15.30 -2.64 13.33
N GLU A 156 15.93 -2.66 12.16
CA GLU A 156 16.70 -1.54 11.60
C GLU A 156 15.85 -0.71 10.63
N PRO A 157 16.16 0.58 10.43
CA PRO A 157 15.57 1.36 9.34
C PRO A 157 15.85 0.73 7.97
N VAL A 158 14.86 0.79 7.08
CA VAL A 158 15.02 0.41 5.68
C VAL A 158 15.99 1.37 5.00
N ASP A 159 16.85 0.84 4.12
CA ASP A 159 17.76 1.62 3.31
C ASP A 159 16.99 2.41 2.24
N THR A 160 16.85 3.72 2.47
CA THR A 160 16.08 4.63 1.61
C THR A 160 16.66 4.72 0.19
N ASP A 161 17.99 4.71 0.03
CA ASP A 161 18.63 4.82 -1.28
C ASP A 161 18.35 3.56 -2.12
N ALA A 162 18.40 2.39 -1.47
CA ALA A 162 18.03 1.13 -2.09
C ALA A 162 16.52 1.08 -2.42
N ALA A 163 15.65 1.60 -1.55
CA ALA A 163 14.21 1.64 -1.79
C ALA A 163 13.84 2.55 -2.97
N LEU A 164 14.47 3.72 -3.10
CA LEU A 164 14.23 4.67 -4.21
C LEU A 164 14.59 4.09 -5.57
N THR A 165 15.66 3.29 -5.64
CA THR A 165 16.15 2.70 -6.90
C THR A 165 15.59 1.30 -7.17
N LEU A 166 14.84 0.71 -6.24
CA LEU A 166 14.36 -0.67 -6.34
C LEU A 166 13.62 -0.94 -7.66
N HIS A 167 12.75 -0.01 -8.06
CA HIS A 167 11.87 -0.15 -9.21
C HIS A 167 12.59 -0.27 -10.57
N THR A 168 13.87 0.13 -10.66
CA THR A 168 14.72 -0.03 -11.85
C THR A 168 15.62 -1.26 -11.80
N THR A 169 15.67 -1.96 -10.66
CA THR A 169 16.44 -3.21 -10.52
C THR A 169 15.68 -4.41 -11.10
N PRO A 170 16.37 -5.46 -11.57
CA PRO A 170 15.71 -6.68 -12.06
C PRO A 170 14.78 -7.33 -11.04
N ASP A 171 15.16 -7.34 -9.76
CA ASP A 171 14.35 -7.93 -8.69
C ASP A 171 13.12 -7.06 -8.37
N GLY A 172 13.28 -5.73 -8.31
CA GLY A 172 12.15 -4.82 -8.10
C GLY A 172 11.15 -4.84 -9.25
N ILE A 173 11.61 -4.87 -10.51
CA ILE A 173 10.74 -5.04 -11.69
C ILE A 173 9.96 -6.35 -11.59
N THR A 174 10.62 -7.43 -11.17
CA THR A 174 9.96 -8.74 -10.99
C THR A 174 8.92 -8.70 -9.88
N PHE A 175 9.21 -8.05 -8.76
CA PHE A 175 8.26 -7.85 -7.66
C PHE A 175 7.05 -7.04 -8.12
N ILE A 176 7.28 -5.89 -8.76
CA ILE A 176 6.23 -4.98 -9.25
C ILE A 176 5.32 -5.68 -10.25
N ARG A 177 5.90 -6.42 -11.21
CA ARG A 177 5.12 -7.22 -12.17
C ARG A 177 4.24 -8.24 -11.47
N THR A 178 4.82 -9.02 -10.56
CA THR A 178 4.08 -10.04 -9.80
C THR A 178 2.93 -9.43 -9.00
N ALA A 179 3.18 -8.28 -8.35
CA ALA A 179 2.17 -7.56 -7.58
C ALA A 179 1.05 -7.03 -8.46
N ALA A 180 1.38 -6.37 -9.58
CA ALA A 180 0.40 -5.80 -10.51
C ALA A 180 -0.48 -6.88 -11.16
N GLU A 181 0.10 -8.00 -11.59
CA GLU A 181 -0.64 -9.15 -12.12
C GLU A 181 -1.59 -9.73 -11.06
N SER A 182 -1.13 -9.89 -9.81
CA SER A 182 -1.96 -10.38 -8.71
C SER A 182 -3.12 -9.43 -8.36
N TRP A 183 -2.93 -8.13 -8.54
CA TRP A 183 -4.00 -7.14 -8.40
C TRP A 183 -5.01 -7.21 -9.55
N ALA A 184 -4.59 -7.49 -10.79
CA ALA A 184 -5.52 -7.76 -11.88
C ALA A 184 -6.36 -9.01 -11.60
N ASP A 185 -5.76 -10.09 -11.10
CA ASP A 185 -6.50 -11.30 -10.71
C ASP A 185 -7.56 -10.99 -9.64
N ALA A 186 -7.23 -10.14 -8.66
CA ALA A 186 -8.16 -9.69 -7.64
C ALA A 186 -9.32 -8.84 -8.20
N ALA A 187 -9.06 -7.97 -9.19
CA ALA A 187 -10.12 -7.21 -9.88
C ALA A 187 -11.04 -8.13 -10.70
N ILE A 188 -10.48 -9.12 -11.38
CA ILE A 188 -11.24 -10.13 -12.14
C ILE A 188 -12.15 -10.92 -11.19
N ALA A 189 -11.65 -11.27 -10.01
CA ALA A 189 -12.44 -11.96 -8.99
C ALA A 189 -13.62 -11.12 -8.47
N ASP A 190 -13.49 -9.78 -8.42
CA ASP A 190 -14.58 -8.84 -8.09
C ASP A 190 -15.54 -8.59 -9.27
N GLY A 191 -15.18 -9.03 -10.49
CA GLY A 191 -16.06 -9.02 -11.67
C GLY A 191 -15.60 -8.13 -12.83
N ASP A 192 -14.38 -7.61 -12.80
CA ASP A 192 -13.83 -6.86 -13.93
C ASP A 192 -13.52 -7.75 -15.14
N ASP A 193 -13.56 -7.17 -16.35
CA ASP A 193 -13.20 -7.90 -17.56
C ASP A 193 -11.70 -8.30 -17.52
N PRO A 194 -11.36 -9.58 -17.78
CA PRO A 194 -9.97 -10.03 -17.75
C PRO A 194 -9.03 -9.28 -18.68
N THR A 195 -9.47 -8.91 -19.88
CA THR A 195 -8.61 -8.20 -20.84
C THR A 195 -8.34 -6.78 -20.35
N THR A 196 -9.36 -6.09 -19.85
CA THR A 196 -9.20 -4.75 -19.25
C THR A 196 -8.30 -4.80 -18.01
N ALA A 197 -8.52 -5.74 -17.09
CA ALA A 197 -7.74 -5.86 -15.86
C ALA A 197 -6.24 -6.12 -16.13
N HIS A 198 -5.92 -7.05 -17.03
CA HIS A 198 -4.52 -7.29 -17.40
C HIS A 198 -3.90 -6.11 -18.17
N THR A 199 -4.67 -5.41 -19.01
CA THR A 199 -4.18 -4.19 -19.69
C THR A 199 -3.80 -3.10 -18.67
N ALA A 200 -4.66 -2.88 -17.67
CA ALA A 200 -4.41 -1.93 -16.60
C ALA A 200 -3.19 -2.31 -15.73
N ALA A 201 -2.97 -3.61 -15.50
CA ALA A 201 -1.76 -4.09 -14.83
C ALA A 201 -0.50 -3.80 -15.65
N GLU A 202 -0.49 -4.05 -16.96
CA GLU A 202 0.65 -3.69 -17.83
C GLU A 202 0.96 -2.20 -17.80
N GLN A 203 -0.08 -1.34 -17.83
CA GLN A 203 0.08 0.10 -17.71
C GLN A 203 0.65 0.51 -16.34
N THR A 204 0.22 -0.16 -15.27
CA THR A 204 0.78 0.04 -13.92
C THR A 204 2.25 -0.39 -13.86
N ILE A 205 2.61 -1.52 -14.47
CA ILE A 205 3.99 -2.00 -14.52
C ILE A 205 4.87 -0.98 -15.22
N VAL A 206 4.45 -0.47 -16.39
CA VAL A 206 5.19 0.55 -17.12
C VAL A 206 5.36 1.80 -16.26
N PHE A 207 4.30 2.29 -15.62
CA PHE A 207 4.34 3.46 -14.74
C PHE A 207 5.36 3.32 -13.61
N TYR A 208 5.42 2.16 -12.95
CA TYR A 208 6.33 1.93 -11.84
C TYR A 208 7.76 1.62 -12.27
N THR A 209 8.00 1.03 -13.44
CA THR A 209 9.32 0.48 -13.82
C THR A 209 10.06 1.30 -14.86
N THR A 210 9.41 2.33 -15.41
CA THR A 210 10.02 3.24 -16.39
C THR A 210 10.42 4.53 -15.69
N GLU A 211 11.68 4.91 -15.81
CA GLU A 211 12.13 6.23 -15.36
C GLU A 211 11.36 7.31 -16.13
N PRO A 212 10.85 8.36 -15.47
CA PRO A 212 10.29 9.50 -16.18
C PRO A 212 11.37 10.05 -17.11
N GLU A 213 11.05 10.27 -18.40
CA GLU A 213 11.99 10.95 -19.30
C GLU A 213 12.37 12.30 -18.66
N GLU A 214 13.67 12.49 -18.40
CA GLU A 214 14.21 13.79 -17.96
C GLU A 214 13.91 14.84 -19.05
N GLY A 215 12.86 15.64 -18.82
CA GLY A 215 12.66 16.93 -19.47
C GLY A 215 11.78 16.94 -20.72
N ALA A 216 10.47 17.01 -20.51
CA ALA A 216 9.65 17.97 -21.26
C ALA A 216 9.48 19.25 -20.42
N GLU A 217 10.60 19.90 -20.08
CA GLU A 217 10.62 21.29 -19.64
C GLU A 217 11.20 22.17 -20.75
N SER A 218 10.31 22.74 -21.57
CA SER A 218 10.32 24.15 -22.03
C SER A 218 9.13 24.40 -22.96
#